data_AF-A0A962XLQ9-F1
#
_entry.id   AF-A0A962XLQ9-F1
#
_cell.length_a   1.000
_cell.length_b   1.000
_cell.length_c   1.000
_cell.angle_alpha   90.00
_cell.angle_beta   90.00
_cell.angle_gamma   90.00
#
_symmetry.space_group_name_H-M   'P 1'
#
loop_
_entity.id
_entity.type
_entity.pdbx_description
1 polymer ?
#
loop_
_entity_poly.entity_id
_entity_poly.type
_entity_poly.pdbx_seq_one_letter_code
_entity_poly.pdbx_strand_id
1 'polypeptide(L)'
;MGAIQSVLGAAQLISQGASLVNGVANSELSRRQTQASQDLALKQLQAQQTLQERQLAAQNALEKEKIATQAAQSEADRKSALRRAVARQRANFGAQGVGSGAGSSQAVLLGLFDESDAEKQKREQLDALRTTALDQDLAQNKAQNVLQRTQLAQRNSLDDLSSNYTFARNIAALGGLF
;
A
#
# COMPACT_ATOMS: atom_id res chain seq x y z
N MET A 1 -5.30 -10.39 -17.05
CA MET A 1 -6.74 -10.27 -16.69
C MET A 1 -7.11 -11.53 -15.91
N GLY A 2 -6.87 -11.54 -14.61
CA GLY A 2 -7.07 -12.70 -13.73
C GLY A 2 -7.89 -12.29 -12.52
N ALA A 3 -8.97 -13.03 -12.29
CA ALA A 3 -10.12 -12.66 -11.50
C ALA A 3 -9.87 -12.56 -9.98
N ILE A 4 -10.53 -11.57 -9.38
CA ILE A 4 -10.70 -11.37 -7.94
C ILE A 4 -11.68 -12.46 -7.45
N GLN A 5 -11.18 -13.51 -6.82
CA GLN A 5 -12.02 -14.52 -6.16
C GLN A 5 -12.37 -14.09 -4.74
N SER A 6 -13.62 -13.60 -4.62
CA SER A 6 -14.58 -13.84 -3.54
C SER A 6 -14.06 -14.06 -2.11
N VAL A 7 -14.12 -12.96 -1.33
CA VAL A 7 -14.18 -12.97 0.14
C VAL A 7 -15.58 -13.42 0.59
N LEU A 8 -15.90 -14.70 0.43
CA LEU A 8 -17.14 -15.32 0.91
C LEU A 8 -16.79 -16.49 1.83
N GLY A 9 -16.29 -16.16 3.02
CA GLY A 9 -15.94 -17.14 4.05
C GLY A 9 -16.18 -16.67 5.50
N ALA A 10 -16.87 -15.54 5.69
CA ALA A 10 -17.00 -14.90 7.01
C ALA A 10 -18.39 -15.03 7.65
N ALA A 11 -19.17 -16.07 7.32
CA ALA A 11 -20.57 -16.19 7.74
C ALA A 11 -20.93 -17.44 8.58
N GLN A 12 -19.98 -18.04 9.30
CA GLN A 12 -20.26 -19.22 10.15
C GLN A 12 -20.01 -19.03 11.66
N LEU A 13 -19.87 -17.80 12.15
CA LEU A 13 -19.49 -17.52 13.55
C LEU A 13 -20.60 -16.95 14.45
N ILE A 14 -21.89 -17.03 14.07
CA ILE A 14 -22.99 -16.34 14.79
C ILE A 14 -23.96 -17.27 15.56
N SER A 15 -23.80 -18.61 15.55
CA SER A 15 -24.84 -19.52 16.08
C SER A 15 -24.72 -19.97 17.55
N GLN A 16 -23.93 -19.33 18.41
CA GLN A 16 -23.81 -19.74 19.84
C GLN A 16 -24.29 -18.68 20.83
N GLY A 17 -25.54 -18.23 20.68
CA GLY A 17 -26.13 -17.14 21.47
C GLY A 17 -27.32 -17.52 22.38
N ALA A 18 -27.32 -18.68 23.06
CA ALA A 18 -28.53 -19.14 23.76
C ALA A 18 -28.41 -19.66 25.22
N SER A 19 -27.36 -19.33 25.99
CA SER A 19 -27.35 -19.78 27.40
C SER A 19 -26.55 -18.90 28.38
N LEU A 20 -27.03 -17.69 28.70
CA LEU A 20 -26.53 -16.91 29.84
C LEU A 20 -27.66 -16.09 30.49
N VAL A 21 -28.49 -16.73 31.33
CA VAL A 21 -29.52 -16.04 32.15
C VAL A 21 -29.30 -16.23 33.67
N ASN A 22 -28.21 -16.87 34.13
CA ASN A 22 -27.93 -17.07 35.57
C ASN A 22 -26.57 -16.49 36.01
N GLY A 23 -26.41 -15.15 36.03
CA GLY A 23 -25.11 -14.54 36.34
C GLY A 23 -25.12 -13.11 36.85
N VAL A 24 -26.12 -12.70 37.65
CA VAL A 24 -26.19 -11.31 38.16
C VAL A 24 -25.22 -11.06 39.35
N ALA A 25 -24.59 -12.09 39.93
CA ALA A 25 -23.58 -11.94 40.99
C ALA A 25 -22.11 -11.99 40.51
N ASN A 26 -21.85 -12.38 39.25
CA ASN A 26 -20.50 -12.55 38.68
C ASN A 26 -20.11 -11.47 37.66
N SER A 27 -20.92 -10.43 37.49
CA SER A 27 -20.79 -9.44 36.39
C SER A 27 -19.52 -8.60 36.45
N GLU A 28 -18.95 -8.35 37.63
CA GLU A 28 -17.72 -7.55 37.79
C GLU A 28 -16.46 -8.31 37.38
N LEU A 29 -16.34 -9.58 37.75
CA LEU A 29 -15.18 -10.41 37.41
C LEU A 29 -15.17 -10.72 35.89
N SER A 30 -16.34 -11.03 35.33
CA SER A 30 -16.50 -11.25 33.90
C SER A 30 -16.24 -9.98 33.09
N ARG A 31 -16.68 -8.79 33.55
CA ARG A 31 -16.35 -7.51 32.89
C ARG A 31 -14.85 -7.23 32.85
N ARG A 32 -14.14 -7.41 33.97
CA ARG A 32 -12.67 -7.23 34.00
C ARG A 32 -11.94 -8.23 33.10
N GLN A 33 -12.41 -9.46 33.04
CA GLN A 33 -11.82 -10.51 32.20
C GLN A 33 -12.09 -10.27 30.70
N THR A 34 -13.28 -9.77 30.35
CA THR A 34 -13.62 -9.37 28.97
C THR A 34 -12.85 -8.13 28.53
N GLN A 35 -12.67 -7.11 29.38
CA GLN A 35 -11.88 -5.93 29.05
C GLN A 35 -10.38 -6.24 28.85
N ALA A 36 -9.79 -7.06 29.74
CA ALA A 36 -8.39 -7.45 29.62
C ALA A 36 -8.08 -8.26 28.34
N SER A 37 -9.02 -9.09 27.89
CA SER A 37 -8.86 -9.86 26.64
C SER A 37 -9.02 -9.00 25.39
N GLN A 38 -9.93 -8.01 25.41
CA GLN A 38 -10.08 -7.03 24.32
C GLN A 38 -8.85 -6.13 24.17
N ASP A 39 -8.27 -5.67 25.28
CA ASP A 39 -7.03 -4.88 25.28
C ASP A 39 -5.84 -5.67 24.73
N LEU A 40 -5.74 -6.95 25.07
CA LEU A 40 -4.70 -7.83 24.56
C LEU A 40 -4.83 -8.02 23.04
N ALA A 41 -6.04 -8.25 22.54
CA ALA A 41 -6.31 -8.38 21.10
C ALA A 41 -5.97 -7.10 20.33
N LEU A 42 -6.31 -5.92 20.88
CA LEU A 42 -6.00 -4.64 20.27
C LEU A 42 -4.48 -4.39 20.22
N LYS A 43 -3.75 -4.70 21.30
CA LYS A 43 -2.28 -4.62 21.33
C LYS A 43 -1.63 -5.56 20.33
N GLN A 44 -2.13 -6.80 20.22
CA GLN A 44 -1.63 -7.77 19.24
C GLN A 44 -1.84 -7.29 17.81
N LEU A 45 -3.02 -6.76 17.50
CA LEU A 45 -3.32 -6.19 16.18
C LEU A 45 -2.42 -4.99 15.86
N GLN A 46 -2.22 -4.08 16.82
CA GLN A 46 -1.32 -2.93 16.64
C GLN A 46 0.12 -3.36 16.38
N ALA A 47 0.62 -4.36 17.12
CA ALA A 47 1.95 -4.91 16.91
C ALA A 47 2.09 -5.54 15.51
N GLN A 48 1.09 -6.31 15.07
CA GLN A 48 1.06 -6.93 13.75
C GLN A 48 1.04 -5.87 12.64
N GLN A 49 0.18 -4.86 12.74
CA GLN A 49 0.10 -3.76 11.78
C GLN A 49 1.41 -2.97 11.72
N THR A 50 2.04 -2.69 12.88
CA THR A 50 3.32 -1.97 12.92
C THR A 50 4.43 -2.76 12.24
N LEU A 51 4.47 -4.08 12.46
CA LEU A 51 5.43 -4.96 11.79
C LEU A 51 5.20 -4.96 10.28
N GLN A 52 3.94 -5.10 9.84
CA GLN A 52 3.57 -5.09 8.44
C GLN A 52 3.91 -3.76 7.76
N GLU A 53 3.63 -2.62 8.40
CA GLU A 53 4.00 -1.29 7.92
C GLU A 53 5.52 -1.14 7.75
N ARG A 54 6.31 -1.64 8.70
CA ARG A 54 7.78 -1.62 8.61
C ARG A 54 8.28 -2.48 7.46
N GLN A 55 7.71 -3.67 7.28
CA GLN A 55 8.06 -4.57 6.18
C GLN A 55 7.70 -3.95 4.83
N LEU A 56 6.53 -3.34 4.70
CA LEU A 56 6.10 -2.67 3.47
C LEU A 56 6.99 -1.47 3.16
N ALA A 57 7.30 -0.65 4.18
CA ALA A 57 8.21 0.48 4.03
C ALA A 57 9.61 0.07 3.57
N ALA A 58 10.16 -1.00 4.16
CA ALA A 58 11.46 -1.54 3.76
C ALA A 58 11.44 -2.10 2.33
N GLN A 59 10.38 -2.81 1.94
CA GLN A 59 10.20 -3.31 0.58
C GLN A 59 10.08 -2.16 -0.43
N ASN A 60 9.29 -1.13 -0.12
CA ASN A 60 9.15 0.03 -1.00
C ASN A 60 10.47 0.80 -1.13
N ALA A 61 11.24 0.94 -0.05
CA ALA A 61 12.57 1.55 -0.09
C ALA A 61 13.53 0.77 -1.01
N LEU A 62 13.56 -0.56 -0.86
CA LEU A 62 14.36 -1.44 -1.72
C LEU A 62 13.92 -1.34 -3.19
N GLU A 63 12.62 -1.31 -3.46
CA GLU A 63 12.11 -1.23 -4.82
C GLU A 63 12.42 0.12 -5.47
N LYS A 64 12.37 1.22 -4.72
CA LYS A 64 12.85 2.53 -5.18
C LYS A 64 14.35 2.53 -5.49
N GLU A 65 15.16 1.88 -4.66
CA GLU A 65 16.60 1.74 -4.91
C GLU A 65 16.90 0.94 -6.18
N LYS A 66 16.15 -0.15 -6.42
CA LYS A 66 16.24 -0.91 -7.66
C LYS A 66 15.86 -0.07 -8.87
N ILE A 67 14.77 0.70 -8.80
CA ILE A 67 14.37 1.61 -9.90
C ILE A 67 15.49 2.60 -10.18
N ALA A 68 16.07 3.23 -9.16
CA ALA A 68 17.17 4.18 -9.33
C ALA A 68 18.42 3.54 -9.96
N THR A 69 18.77 2.34 -9.51
CA THR A 69 19.91 1.58 -10.05
C THR A 69 19.67 1.17 -11.51
N GLN A 70 18.47 0.67 -11.82
CA GLN A 70 18.07 0.31 -13.18
C GLN A 70 18.04 1.52 -14.12
N ALA A 71 17.59 2.68 -13.63
CA ALA A 71 17.60 3.93 -14.38
C ALA A 71 19.05 4.36 -14.70
N ALA A 72 19.95 4.30 -13.73
CA ALA A 72 21.36 4.62 -13.93
C ALA A 72 22.03 3.69 -14.96
N GLN A 73 21.79 2.38 -14.86
CA GLN A 73 22.30 1.40 -15.81
C GLN A 73 21.73 1.63 -17.21
N SER A 74 20.42 1.84 -17.32
CA SER A 74 19.74 2.10 -18.59
C SER A 74 20.26 3.35 -19.29
N GLU A 75 20.60 4.39 -18.53
CA GLU A 75 21.16 5.63 -19.08
C GLU A 75 22.59 5.42 -19.62
N ALA A 76 23.41 4.62 -18.94
CA ALA A 76 24.74 4.24 -19.44
C ALA A 76 24.62 3.43 -20.75
N ASP A 77 23.71 2.46 -20.78
CA ASP A 77 23.47 1.62 -21.95
C ASP A 77 22.94 2.46 -23.13
N ARG A 78 21.99 3.36 -22.89
CA ARG A 78 21.45 4.31 -23.88
C ARG A 78 22.56 5.15 -24.51
N LYS A 79 23.40 5.80 -23.69
CA LYS A 79 24.52 6.61 -24.19
C LYS A 79 25.49 5.78 -25.03
N SER A 80 25.79 4.55 -24.60
CA SER A 80 26.67 3.66 -25.36
C SER A 80 26.05 3.26 -26.71
N ALA A 81 24.76 2.97 -26.74
CA ALA A 81 24.02 2.61 -27.94
C ALA A 81 23.93 3.78 -28.91
N LEU A 82 23.60 4.99 -28.41
CA LEU A 82 23.56 6.21 -29.19
C LEU A 82 24.92 6.53 -29.83
N ARG A 83 26.01 6.44 -29.07
CA ARG A 83 27.37 6.62 -29.60
C ARG A 83 27.68 5.63 -30.72
N ARG A 84 27.32 4.34 -30.55
CA ARG A 84 27.49 3.31 -31.59
C ARG A 84 26.64 3.59 -32.82
N ALA A 85 25.38 4.01 -32.64
CA ALA A 85 24.48 4.35 -33.74
C ALA A 85 25.00 5.53 -34.56
N VAL A 86 25.41 6.60 -33.88
CA VAL A 86 26.02 7.79 -34.51
C VAL A 86 27.30 7.41 -35.26
N ALA A 87 28.17 6.58 -34.68
CA ALA A 87 29.40 6.14 -35.34
C ALA A 87 29.12 5.33 -36.61
N ARG A 88 28.16 4.39 -36.56
CA ARG A 88 27.72 3.61 -37.73
C ARG A 88 27.15 4.52 -38.82
N GLN A 89 26.31 5.48 -38.45
CA GLN A 89 25.69 6.38 -39.41
C GLN A 89 26.73 7.28 -40.09
N ARG A 90 27.70 7.80 -39.33
CA ARG A 90 28.83 8.56 -39.88
C ARG A 90 29.69 7.72 -40.82
N ALA A 91 29.99 6.47 -40.47
CA ALA A 91 30.74 5.56 -41.34
C ALA A 91 30.00 5.29 -42.65
N ASN A 92 28.68 5.07 -42.59
CA ASN A 92 27.84 4.87 -43.77
C ASN A 92 27.83 6.09 -44.69
N PHE A 93 27.65 7.30 -44.13
CA PHE A 93 27.71 8.53 -44.91
C PHE A 93 29.09 8.75 -45.56
N GLY A 94 30.17 8.48 -44.83
CA GLY A 94 31.53 8.53 -45.37
C GLY A 94 31.74 7.56 -46.53
N ALA A 95 31.23 6.33 -46.42
CA ALA A 95 31.31 5.33 -47.49
C ALA A 95 30.48 5.71 -48.74
N GLN A 96 29.41 6.48 -48.56
CA GLN A 96 28.55 6.97 -49.65
C GLN A 96 29.06 8.28 -50.28
N GLY A 97 30.20 8.82 -49.82
CA GLY A 97 30.72 10.11 -50.28
C GLY A 97 29.85 11.31 -49.83
N VAL A 98 28.92 11.10 -48.91
CA VAL A 98 28.10 12.16 -48.34
C VAL A 98 28.92 12.86 -47.25
N GLY A 99 29.28 14.12 -47.52
CA GLY A 99 30.01 14.95 -46.56
C GLY A 99 29.27 15.05 -45.21
N SER A 100 30.05 15.07 -44.13
CA SER A 100 29.54 15.22 -42.75
C SER A 100 28.83 16.56 -42.47
N GLY A 101 28.89 17.51 -43.41
CA GLY A 101 28.19 18.79 -43.37
C GLY A 101 27.00 18.91 -44.35
N ALA A 102 26.59 17.83 -45.02
CA ALA A 102 25.38 17.85 -45.83
C ALA A 102 24.13 17.93 -44.95
N GLY A 103 23.16 18.79 -45.26
CA GLY A 103 21.98 18.99 -44.41
C GLY A 103 21.17 17.72 -44.12
N SER A 104 21.14 16.78 -45.06
CA SER A 104 20.46 15.48 -44.89
C SER A 104 21.19 14.54 -43.91
N SER A 105 22.52 14.57 -43.85
CA SER A 105 23.28 13.72 -42.91
C SER A 105 23.16 14.23 -41.48
N GLN A 106 23.12 15.54 -41.29
CA GLN A 106 22.85 16.17 -40.00
C GLN A 106 21.42 15.93 -39.52
N ALA A 107 20.42 15.98 -40.40
CA ALA A 107 19.03 15.72 -40.04
C ALA A 107 18.82 14.29 -39.49
N VAL A 108 19.46 13.28 -40.09
CA VAL A 108 19.38 11.90 -39.58
C VAL A 108 20.05 11.76 -38.22
N LEU A 109 21.23 12.39 -38.04
CA LEU A 109 21.91 12.35 -36.75
C LEU A 109 21.10 13.05 -35.66
N LEU A 110 20.49 14.20 -35.97
CA LEU A 110 19.59 14.91 -35.06
C LEU A 110 18.40 14.03 -34.67
N GLY A 111 17.76 13.37 -35.64
CA GLY A 111 16.67 12.44 -35.38
C GLY A 111 17.04 11.31 -34.42
N LEU A 112 18.27 10.77 -34.50
CA LEU A 112 18.74 9.75 -33.55
C LEU A 112 18.87 10.29 -32.11
N PHE A 113 19.26 11.57 -31.94
CA PHE A 113 19.28 12.22 -30.63
C PHE A 113 17.87 12.44 -30.12
N ASP A 114 16.97 12.99 -30.96
CA ASP A 114 15.59 13.27 -30.60
C ASP A 114 14.84 11.99 -30.18
N GLU A 115 15.01 10.89 -30.93
CA GLU A 115 14.43 9.59 -30.60
C GLU A 115 14.99 9.05 -29.27
N SER A 116 16.30 9.17 -29.06
CA SER A 116 16.94 8.74 -27.82
C SER A 116 16.47 9.55 -26.60
N ASP A 117 16.22 10.85 -26.76
CA ASP A 117 15.73 11.71 -25.70
C ASP A 117 14.23 11.52 -25.45
N ALA A 118 13.43 11.25 -26.48
CA ALA A 118 12.03 10.84 -26.33
C ALA A 118 11.91 9.51 -25.56
N GLU A 119 12.75 8.53 -25.88
CA GLU A 119 12.82 7.27 -25.13
C GLU A 119 13.21 7.50 -23.66
N LYS A 120 14.19 8.38 -23.41
CA LYS A 120 14.62 8.75 -22.06
C LYS A 120 13.44 9.35 -21.27
N GLN A 121 12.76 10.35 -21.82
CA GLN A 121 11.62 10.98 -21.16
C GLN A 121 10.50 9.98 -20.83
N LYS A 122 10.18 9.07 -21.76
CA LYS A 122 9.17 8.04 -21.53
C LYS A 122 9.56 7.11 -20.37
N ARG A 123 10.84 6.73 -20.26
CA ARG A 123 11.34 5.91 -19.16
C ARG A 123 11.27 6.66 -17.83
N GLU A 124 11.72 7.91 -17.79
CA GLU A 124 11.65 8.75 -16.58
C GLU A 124 10.21 8.91 -16.09
N GLN A 125 9.24 9.09 -17.00
CA GLN A 125 7.81 9.12 -16.65
C GLN A 125 7.32 7.80 -16.06
N LEU A 126 7.73 6.66 -16.63
CA LEU A 126 7.36 5.34 -16.10
C LEU A 126 7.97 5.09 -14.72
N ASP A 127 9.22 5.48 -14.50
CA ASP A 127 9.87 5.33 -13.20
C ASP A 127 9.26 6.27 -12.15
N ALA A 128 8.91 7.50 -12.53
CA ALA A 128 8.15 8.42 -11.68
C ALA A 128 6.77 7.86 -11.32
N LEU A 129 6.07 7.24 -12.29
CA LEU A 129 4.78 6.58 -12.04
C LEU A 129 4.91 5.41 -11.07
N ARG A 130 5.94 4.57 -11.23
CA ARG A 130 6.22 3.44 -10.34
C ARG A 130 6.50 3.90 -8.92
N THR A 131 7.38 4.89 -8.75
CA THR A 131 7.71 5.43 -7.42
C THR A 131 6.48 6.05 -6.76
N THR A 132 5.67 6.79 -7.53
CA THR A 132 4.40 7.35 -7.05
C THR A 132 3.42 6.25 -6.62
N ALA A 133 3.29 5.16 -7.39
CA ALA A 133 2.42 4.04 -7.05
C ALA A 133 2.85 3.36 -5.73
N LEU A 134 4.16 3.17 -5.50
CA LEU A 134 4.69 2.64 -4.24
C LEU A 134 4.35 3.54 -3.05
N ASP A 135 4.39 4.86 -3.24
CA ASP A 135 4.03 5.83 -2.19
C ASP A 135 2.53 5.84 -1.89
N GLN A 136 1.70 5.77 -2.93
CA GLN A 136 0.25 5.66 -2.79
C GLN A 136 -0.16 4.37 -2.06
N ASP A 137 0.45 3.24 -2.42
CA ASP A 137 0.19 1.95 -1.76
C ASP A 137 0.55 1.99 -0.26
N LEU A 138 1.74 2.53 0.08
CA LEU A 138 2.13 2.73 1.48
C LEU A 138 1.15 3.63 2.23
N ALA A 139 0.74 4.75 1.62
CA ALA A 139 -0.20 5.69 2.23
C ALA A 139 -1.58 5.06 2.44
N GLN A 140 -2.06 4.28 1.46
CA GLN A 140 -3.34 3.59 1.53
C GLN A 140 -3.34 2.51 2.62
N ASN A 141 -2.27 1.71 2.73
CA ASN A 141 -2.13 0.72 3.79
C ASN A 141 -2.15 1.37 5.19
N LYS A 142 -1.44 2.51 5.36
CA LYS A 142 -1.48 3.27 6.62
C LYS A 142 -2.88 3.79 6.93
N ALA A 143 -3.58 4.34 5.93
CA ALA A 143 -4.94 4.82 6.10
C ALA A 143 -5.90 3.70 6.51
N GLN A 144 -5.78 2.51 5.91
CA GLN A 144 -6.57 1.33 6.29
C GLN A 144 -6.27 0.88 7.73
N ASN A 145 -4.99 0.85 8.14
CA ASN A 145 -4.62 0.50 9.51
C ASN A 145 -5.19 1.48 10.53
N VAL A 146 -5.12 2.79 10.25
CA VAL A 146 -5.73 3.83 11.10
C VAL A 146 -7.24 3.63 11.18
N LEU A 147 -7.91 3.42 10.04
CA LEU A 147 -9.36 3.20 9.99
C LEU A 147 -9.77 1.98 10.82
N GLN A 148 -9.07 0.85 10.68
CA GLN A 148 -9.34 -0.36 11.46
C GLN A 148 -9.17 -0.12 12.97
N ARG A 149 -8.11 0.61 13.38
CA ARG A 149 -7.91 0.99 14.79
C ARG A 149 -9.05 1.85 15.31
N THR A 150 -9.49 2.84 14.53
CA THR A 150 -10.60 3.72 14.91
C THR A 150 -11.91 2.95 15.01
N GLN A 151 -12.21 2.06 14.06
CA GLN A 151 -13.43 1.24 14.10
C GLN A 151 -13.47 0.29 15.30
N LEU A 152 -12.34 -0.32 15.67
CA LEU A 152 -12.26 -1.15 16.87
C LEU A 152 -12.46 -0.33 18.14
N ALA A 153 -11.80 0.82 18.27
CA ALA A 153 -11.97 1.71 19.41
C ALA A 153 -13.43 2.19 19.55
N GLN A 154 -14.08 2.52 18.43
CA GLN A 154 -15.50 2.90 18.41
C GLN A 154 -16.41 1.75 18.82
N ARG A 155 -16.19 0.53 18.32
CA ARG A 155 -16.96 -0.66 18.72
C ARG A 155 -16.85 -0.91 20.23
N ASN A 156 -15.63 -0.88 20.77
CA ASN A 156 -15.42 -1.04 22.20
C ASN A 156 -16.15 0.05 23.02
N SER A 157 -16.12 1.30 22.55
CA SER A 157 -16.82 2.41 23.22
C SER A 157 -18.35 2.24 23.20
N LEU A 158 -18.91 1.73 22.09
CA LEU A 158 -20.35 1.46 21.96
C LEU A 158 -20.78 0.27 22.82
N ASP A 159 -19.97 -0.79 22.88
CA ASP A 159 -20.22 -1.96 23.74
C ASP A 159 -20.25 -1.53 25.21
N ASP A 160 -19.30 -0.70 25.65
CA ASP A 160 -19.27 -0.13 27.00
C ASP A 160 -20.51 0.73 27.30
N LEU A 161 -20.91 1.62 26.38
CA LEU A 161 -22.11 2.45 26.53
C LEU A 161 -23.39 1.60 26.60
N SER A 162 -23.52 0.58 25.76
CA SER A 162 -24.70 -0.31 25.73
C SER A 162 -24.83 -1.15 27.00
N SER A 163 -23.69 -1.64 27.53
CA SER A 163 -23.60 -2.37 28.79
C SER A 163 -24.00 -1.49 29.97
N ASN A 164 -23.52 -0.24 29.98
CA ASN A 164 -23.87 0.74 31.01
C ASN A 164 -25.35 1.14 30.97
N TYR A 165 -25.90 1.37 29.77
CA TYR A 165 -27.32 1.69 29.60
C TYR A 165 -28.24 0.56 30.06
N THR A 166 -27.92 -0.69 29.70
CA THR A 166 -28.69 -1.88 30.10
C THR A 166 -28.68 -2.06 31.63
N PHE A 167 -27.52 -1.82 32.26
CA PHE A 167 -27.38 -1.88 33.71
C PHE A 167 -28.21 -0.78 34.41
N ALA A 168 -28.12 0.46 33.95
CA ALA A 168 -28.89 1.59 34.50
C ALA A 168 -30.41 1.36 34.39
N ARG A 169 -30.87 0.83 33.24
CA ARG A 169 -32.29 0.47 33.03
C ARG A 169 -32.74 -0.64 33.98
N ASN A 170 -31.94 -1.69 34.17
CA ASN A 170 -32.28 -2.79 35.08
C ASN A 170 -32.35 -2.34 36.53
N ILE A 171 -31.46 -1.44 36.97
CA ILE A 171 -31.53 -0.84 38.32
C ILE A 171 -32.79 0.02 38.47
N ALA A 172 -33.11 0.85 37.48
CA ALA A 172 -34.33 1.68 37.52
C ALA A 172 -35.61 0.81 37.54
N ALA A 173 -35.62 -0.32 36.84
CA ALA A 173 -36.73 -1.27 36.86
C ALA A 173 -36.86 -2.02 38.20
N LEU A 174 -35.74 -2.26 38.91
CA LEU A 174 -35.73 -2.86 40.25
C LEU A 174 -36.09 -1.85 41.37
N GLY A 175 -35.77 -0.56 41.19
CA GLY A 175 -36.07 0.51 42.15
C GLY A 175 -37.50 1.05 42.08
N GLY A 176 -38.25 0.77 41.00
CA GLY A 176 -39.66 1.18 40.84
C GLY A 176 -40.70 0.19 41.40
N LEU A 177 -40.26 -0.86 42.10
CA LEU A 177 -41.12 -1.91 42.67
C LEU A 177 -41.21 -1.90 44.20
N PHE A 178 -40.78 -0.82 44.86
CA PHE A 178 -40.99 -0.59 46.30
C PHE A 178 -41.71 0.74 46.55
#